data_AF-A0AAF6BWC8-F1
#
_entry.id   AF-A0AAF6BWC8-F1
#
_cell.length_a   1.000
_cell.length_b   1.000
_cell.length_c   1.000
_cell.angle_alpha   90.00
_cell.angle_beta   90.00
_cell.angle_gamma   90.00
#
_symmetry.space_group_name_H-M   'P 1'
#
loop_
_entity.id
_entity.type
_entity.pdbx_description
1 polymer ?
#
loop_
_entity_poly.entity_id
_entity_poly.type
_entity_poly.pdbx_seq_one_letter_code
_entity_poly.pdbx_strand_id
1 'polypeptide(L)'
;MGSARAGKMRVAVVGSGVAGLTAARTLAQSGANVVLYEKDSHIGGHANTLHVDGVALDIGFMVFNQVTYPNMVAFFDEIGVEMEKSDMSFAVSLDGGKGCEWGSTSVAGLFAQRSNAVNPFFWNMIREMLKFKADVLAFLARIESGDPGIDEATTLADFLTSHGYSQKFKECYLIPVCASIWSCSSLTVLGFSAVSILTFCRNHHLLQFFGRPQWITVKGRSETYVSKVNP
;
A
#
# COMPACT_ATOMS: atom_id res chain seq x y z
N MET A 1 52.40 -22.02 13.48
CA MET A 1 51.48 -20.97 12.95
C MET A 1 50.21 -21.65 12.47
N GLY A 2 49.22 -21.80 13.36
CA GLY A 2 47.90 -22.33 12.99
C GLY A 2 47.01 -21.18 12.55
N SER A 3 46.77 -21.06 11.25
CA SER A 3 45.72 -20.18 10.74
C SER A 3 44.38 -20.75 11.24
N ALA A 4 43.76 -20.07 12.19
CA ALA A 4 42.37 -20.32 12.52
C ALA A 4 41.56 -20.06 11.25
N ARG A 5 41.02 -21.11 10.63
CA ARG A 5 39.97 -20.95 9.61
C ARG A 5 38.85 -20.16 10.29
N ALA A 6 38.69 -18.89 9.94
CA ALA A 6 37.48 -18.16 10.27
C ALA A 6 36.31 -18.95 9.65
N GLY A 7 35.60 -19.72 10.47
CA GLY A 7 34.48 -20.52 9.99
C GLY A 7 33.47 -19.60 9.33
N LYS A 8 32.93 -20.00 8.17
CA LYS A 8 31.87 -19.23 7.50
C LYS A 8 30.79 -18.87 8.52
N MET A 9 30.48 -17.58 8.64
CA MET A 9 29.45 -17.05 9.53
C MET A 9 28.15 -17.82 9.32
N ARG A 10 27.56 -18.35 10.39
CA ARG A 10 26.29 -19.09 10.33
C ARG A 10 25.15 -18.16 10.69
N VAL A 11 24.13 -18.07 9.85
CA VAL A 11 22.99 -17.17 10.05
C VAL A 11 21.69 -17.94 9.92
N ALA A 12 20.79 -17.76 10.88
CA ALA A 12 19.41 -18.22 10.79
C ALA A 12 18.52 -17.04 10.39
N VAL A 13 17.74 -17.18 9.31
CA VAL A 13 16.71 -16.23 8.91
C VAL A 13 15.35 -16.86 9.23
N VAL A 14 14.50 -16.16 9.96
CA VAL A 14 13.18 -16.65 10.38
C VAL A 14 12.09 -15.88 9.63
N GLY A 15 11.31 -16.61 8.84
CA GLY A 15 10.29 -16.11 7.92
C GLY A 15 10.83 -15.97 6.50
N SER A 16 10.07 -16.50 5.53
CA SER A 16 10.40 -16.52 4.10
C SER A 16 9.53 -15.56 3.28
N GLY A 17 9.04 -14.48 3.89
CA GLY A 17 8.49 -13.35 3.17
C GLY A 17 9.56 -12.61 2.36
N VAL A 18 9.17 -11.58 1.60
CA VAL A 18 10.11 -10.78 0.77
C VAL A 18 11.34 -10.31 1.55
N ALA A 19 11.19 -9.86 2.80
CA ALA A 19 12.31 -9.42 3.62
C ALA A 19 13.29 -10.56 3.95
N GLY A 20 12.77 -11.73 4.34
CA GLY A 20 13.58 -12.89 4.70
C GLY A 20 14.26 -13.52 3.50
N LEU A 21 13.55 -13.63 2.37
CA LEU A 21 14.09 -14.11 1.09
C LEU A 21 15.24 -13.21 0.60
N THR A 22 15.05 -11.89 0.61
CA THR A 22 16.10 -10.94 0.20
C THR A 22 17.28 -10.95 1.17
N ALA A 23 17.03 -11.06 2.48
CA ALA A 23 18.08 -11.14 3.48
C ALA A 23 18.90 -12.44 3.33
N ALA A 24 18.23 -13.59 3.21
CA ALA A 24 18.87 -14.89 3.06
C ALA A 24 19.77 -14.92 1.82
N ARG A 25 19.24 -14.47 0.67
CA ARG A 25 19.98 -14.39 -0.59
C ARG A 25 21.20 -13.47 -0.48
N THR A 26 21.03 -12.26 0.06
CA THR A 26 22.14 -11.29 0.20
C THR A 26 23.25 -11.81 1.12
N LEU A 27 22.88 -12.45 2.24
CA LEU A 27 23.84 -13.04 3.18
C LEU A 27 24.56 -14.26 2.57
N ALA A 28 23.83 -15.11 1.86
CA ALA A 28 24.40 -16.26 1.16
C ALA A 28 25.40 -15.81 0.07
N GLN A 29 25.05 -14.79 -0.73
CA GLN A 29 25.94 -14.17 -1.71
C GLN A 29 27.20 -13.54 -1.07
N SER A 30 27.07 -13.04 0.17
CA SER A 30 28.20 -12.52 0.97
C SER A 30 29.08 -13.62 1.57
N GLY A 31 28.76 -14.90 1.33
CA GLY A 31 29.55 -16.06 1.75
C GLY A 31 29.17 -16.65 3.11
N ALA A 32 28.10 -16.16 3.74
CA ALA A 32 27.57 -16.74 4.97
C ALA A 32 26.92 -18.11 4.70
N ASN A 33 26.88 -18.96 5.73
CA ASN A 33 26.11 -20.19 5.73
C ASN A 33 24.72 -19.90 6.31
N VAL A 34 23.71 -19.79 5.46
CA VAL A 34 22.37 -19.34 5.83
C VAL A 34 21.41 -20.53 5.94
N VAL A 35 20.58 -20.54 6.98
CA VAL A 35 19.43 -21.43 7.09
C VAL A 35 18.17 -20.58 7.20
N LEU A 36 17.25 -20.75 6.25
CA LEU A 36 15.95 -20.07 6.22
C LEU A 36 14.89 -20.98 6.86
N TYR A 37 14.17 -20.46 7.85
CA TYR A 37 13.08 -21.14 8.52
C TYR A 37 11.76 -20.50 8.13
N GLU A 38 10.81 -21.32 7.67
CA GLU A 38 9.44 -20.92 7.40
C GLU A 38 8.49 -21.83 8.17
N LYS A 39 7.44 -21.26 8.75
CA LYS A 39 6.40 -22.00 9.47
C LYS A 39 5.36 -22.60 8.53
N ASP A 40 5.10 -21.94 7.40
CA ASP A 40 4.09 -22.33 6.43
C ASP A 40 4.66 -23.37 5.44
N SER A 41 3.78 -24.07 4.73
CA SER A 41 4.20 -25.09 3.74
C SER A 41 4.70 -24.49 2.42
N HIS A 42 4.78 -23.17 2.32
CA HIS A 42 5.21 -22.44 1.14
C HIS A 42 6.06 -21.23 1.56
N ILE A 43 6.90 -20.76 0.65
CA ILE A 43 7.66 -19.52 0.81
C ILE A 43 6.92 -18.32 0.20
N GLY A 44 7.36 -17.10 0.48
CA GLY A 44 6.81 -15.85 -0.10
C GLY A 44 6.00 -15.00 0.88
N GLY A 45 5.47 -15.58 1.96
CA GLY A 45 4.67 -14.87 2.95
C GLY A 45 3.41 -14.23 2.34
N HIS A 46 3.30 -12.90 2.42
CA HIS A 46 2.17 -12.17 1.80
C HIS A 46 2.15 -12.20 0.26
N ALA A 47 3.24 -12.61 -0.40
CA ALA A 47 3.21 -12.96 -1.81
C ALA A 47 2.55 -14.32 -1.96
N ASN A 48 1.23 -14.29 -2.18
CA ASN A 48 0.39 -15.47 -2.22
C ASN A 48 -0.51 -15.41 -3.44
N THR A 49 -0.26 -16.32 -4.37
CA THR A 49 -1.03 -16.51 -5.60
C THR A 49 -1.94 -17.73 -5.45
N LEU A 50 -3.25 -17.52 -5.52
CA LEU A 50 -4.24 -18.60 -5.55
C LEU A 50 -4.63 -18.93 -6.98
N HIS A 51 -4.91 -20.21 -7.24
CA HIS A 51 -5.45 -20.66 -8.52
C HIS A 51 -6.92 -21.04 -8.35
N VAL A 52 -7.82 -20.23 -8.93
CA VAL A 52 -9.27 -20.45 -8.86
C VAL A 52 -9.81 -20.53 -10.28
N ASP A 53 -10.44 -21.66 -10.62
CA ASP A 53 -11.03 -21.91 -11.95
C ASP A 53 -10.06 -21.62 -13.13
N GLY A 54 -8.77 -21.95 -12.94
CA GLY A 54 -7.73 -21.73 -13.95
C GLY A 54 -7.16 -20.30 -14.00
N VAL A 55 -7.58 -19.42 -13.09
CA VAL A 55 -7.08 -18.04 -12.97
C VAL A 55 -6.16 -17.92 -11.76
N ALA A 56 -4.96 -17.38 -11.98
CA ALA A 56 -4.01 -17.05 -10.93
C ALA A 56 -4.32 -15.65 -10.35
N LEU A 57 -4.52 -15.57 -9.04
CA LEU A 57 -4.97 -14.38 -8.30
C LEU A 57 -4.03 -14.09 -7.14
N ASP A 58 -3.42 -12.90 -7.13
CA ASP A 58 -2.69 -12.42 -5.95
C ASP A 58 -3.67 -11.88 -4.91
N ILE A 59 -3.59 -12.40 -3.68
CA ILE A 59 -4.48 -12.03 -2.57
C ILE A 59 -3.79 -11.26 -1.44
N GLY A 60 -2.50 -10.99 -1.56
CA GLY A 60 -1.74 -10.21 -0.59
C GLY A 60 -0.91 -9.12 -1.28
N PHE A 61 0.27 -9.48 -1.77
CA PHE A 61 1.09 -8.58 -2.58
C PHE A 61 0.60 -8.53 -4.04
N MET A 62 -0.09 -7.45 -4.40
CA MET A 62 -0.69 -7.29 -5.73
C MET A 62 0.05 -6.27 -6.62
N VAL A 63 0.49 -5.14 -6.05
CA VAL A 63 1.07 -4.03 -6.83
C VAL A 63 2.15 -3.28 -6.06
N PHE A 64 2.99 -2.59 -6.81
CA PHE A 64 4.05 -1.70 -6.34
C PHE A 64 4.27 -0.58 -7.38
N ASN A 65 5.15 0.37 -7.08
CA ASN A 65 5.55 1.42 -8.03
C ASN A 65 7.01 1.81 -7.83
N GLN A 66 7.64 2.38 -8.86
CA GLN A 66 9.07 2.69 -8.86
C GLN A 66 9.48 3.78 -7.87
N VAL A 67 8.57 4.69 -7.52
CA VAL A 67 8.87 5.82 -6.63
C VAL A 67 8.86 5.38 -5.17
N THR A 68 7.83 4.63 -4.77
CA THR A 68 7.65 4.17 -3.39
C THR A 68 8.50 2.94 -3.07
N TYR A 69 8.83 2.10 -4.07
CA TYR A 69 9.49 0.81 -3.85
C TYR A 69 10.79 0.63 -4.66
N PRO A 70 11.76 1.57 -4.61
CA PRO A 70 12.97 1.50 -5.44
C PRO A 70 13.80 0.24 -5.19
N ASN A 71 13.91 -0.20 -3.93
CA ASN A 71 14.67 -1.39 -3.57
C ASN A 71 14.03 -2.68 -4.09
N MET A 72 12.69 -2.75 -4.08
CA MET A 72 11.96 -3.92 -4.60
C MET A 72 12.07 -4.00 -6.11
N VAL A 73 11.98 -2.87 -6.81
CA VAL A 73 12.17 -2.80 -8.27
C VAL A 73 13.59 -3.24 -8.63
N ALA A 74 14.60 -2.69 -7.97
CA ALA A 74 15.99 -3.08 -8.20
C ALA A 74 16.21 -4.58 -7.94
N PHE A 75 15.61 -5.12 -6.88
CA PHE A 75 15.67 -6.54 -6.59
C PHE A 75 15.02 -7.37 -7.70
N PHE A 76 13.81 -7.02 -8.13
CA PHE A 76 13.10 -7.71 -9.21
C PHE A 76 13.87 -7.66 -10.53
N ASP A 77 14.47 -6.52 -10.88
CA ASP A 77 15.35 -6.40 -12.03
C ASP A 77 16.56 -7.34 -11.92
N GLU A 78 17.20 -7.40 -10.74
CA GLU A 78 18.37 -8.25 -10.48
C GLU A 78 18.06 -9.74 -10.65
N ILE A 79 16.89 -10.19 -10.18
CA ILE A 79 16.45 -11.60 -10.31
C ILE A 79 15.68 -11.88 -11.62
N GLY A 80 15.65 -10.91 -12.54
CA GLY A 80 15.03 -11.06 -13.86
C GLY A 80 13.51 -11.27 -13.81
N VAL A 81 12.82 -10.68 -12.84
CA VAL A 81 11.36 -10.69 -12.74
C VAL A 81 10.76 -9.71 -13.73
N GLU A 82 9.90 -10.21 -14.61
CA GLU A 82 9.17 -9.35 -15.54
C GLU A 82 8.03 -8.63 -14.81
N MET A 83 7.79 -7.39 -15.20
CA MET A 83 6.83 -6.49 -14.57
C MET A 83 5.88 -5.93 -15.62
N GLU A 84 4.61 -5.73 -15.27
CA GLU A 84 3.58 -5.19 -16.16
C GLU A 84 2.81 -4.03 -15.51
N LYS A 85 2.30 -3.12 -16.34
CA LYS A 85 1.51 -1.98 -15.86
C LYS A 85 0.21 -2.48 -15.25
N SER A 86 -0.17 -1.89 -14.12
CA SER A 86 -1.48 -2.07 -13.51
C SER A 86 -2.20 -0.72 -13.47
N ASP A 87 -3.46 -0.71 -13.89
CA ASP A 87 -4.26 0.51 -13.94
C ASP A 87 -4.64 1.03 -12.55
N MET A 88 -4.78 0.12 -11.57
CA MET A 88 -5.18 0.42 -10.17
C MET A 88 -6.26 1.51 -10.06
N SER A 89 -7.26 1.44 -10.94
CA SER A 89 -8.38 2.38 -10.94
C SER A 89 -9.22 2.24 -9.68
N PHE A 90 -9.74 3.35 -9.19
CA PHE A 90 -10.62 3.37 -8.01
C PHE A 90 -11.99 3.94 -8.37
N ALA A 91 -13.04 3.35 -7.81
CA ALA A 91 -14.41 3.85 -7.92
C ALA A 91 -15.20 3.54 -6.65
N VAL A 92 -16.17 4.38 -6.36
CA VAL A 92 -17.14 4.22 -5.27
C VAL A 92 -18.52 4.16 -5.88
N SER A 93 -19.34 3.22 -5.44
CA SER A 93 -20.79 3.18 -5.70
C SER A 93 -21.50 2.80 -4.41
N LEU A 94 -22.24 3.74 -3.83
CA LEU A 94 -23.01 3.54 -2.60
C LEU A 94 -24.50 3.31 -2.92
N ASP A 95 -25.13 2.42 -2.16
CA ASP A 95 -26.56 2.10 -2.24
C ASP A 95 -27.02 1.71 -3.66
N GLY A 96 -26.19 0.94 -4.38
CA GLY A 96 -26.45 0.56 -5.77
C GLY A 96 -26.52 1.76 -6.72
N GLY A 97 -25.65 2.76 -6.52
CA GLY A 97 -25.58 3.98 -7.32
C GLY A 97 -26.55 5.09 -6.90
N LYS A 98 -27.39 4.87 -5.87
CA LYS A 98 -28.38 5.86 -5.40
C LYS A 98 -27.79 6.89 -4.43
N GLY A 99 -26.74 6.53 -3.68
CA GLY A 99 -26.14 7.40 -2.67
C GLY A 99 -25.03 8.30 -3.23
N CYS A 100 -23.98 7.69 -3.76
CA CYS A 100 -22.87 8.38 -4.40
C CYS A 100 -22.14 7.43 -5.34
N GLU A 101 -21.93 7.88 -6.58
CA GLU A 101 -21.11 7.14 -7.54
C GLU A 101 -20.14 8.06 -8.28
N TRP A 102 -18.85 7.70 -8.23
CA TRP A 102 -17.77 8.38 -8.95
C TRP A 102 -16.54 7.47 -9.08
N GLY A 103 -15.68 7.76 -10.04
CA GLY A 103 -14.43 7.05 -10.31
C GLY A 103 -13.25 7.99 -10.54
N SER A 104 -12.04 7.47 -10.34
CA SER A 104 -10.79 8.25 -10.37
C SER A 104 -10.11 8.30 -11.75
N THR A 105 -10.64 7.64 -12.77
CA THR A 105 -9.94 7.40 -14.05
C THR A 105 -10.10 8.52 -15.07
N SER A 106 -11.14 9.36 -14.95
CA SER A 106 -11.42 10.45 -15.90
C SER A 106 -12.45 11.42 -15.34
N VAL A 107 -12.65 12.56 -16.03
CA VAL A 107 -13.76 13.48 -15.73
C VAL A 107 -15.13 12.78 -15.89
N ALA A 108 -15.26 11.91 -16.90
CA ALA A 108 -16.47 11.11 -17.08
C ALA A 108 -16.68 10.14 -15.91
N GLY A 109 -15.61 9.56 -15.37
CA GLY A 109 -15.65 8.75 -14.15
C GLY A 109 -16.04 9.57 -12.92
N LEU A 110 -15.47 10.78 -12.75
CA LEU A 110 -15.80 11.66 -11.63
C LEU A 110 -17.29 12.04 -11.62
N PHE A 111 -17.89 12.20 -12.79
CA PHE A 111 -19.31 12.47 -12.97
C PHE A 111 -20.09 11.26 -13.52
N ALA A 112 -19.68 10.03 -13.18
CA ALA A 112 -20.39 8.81 -13.54
C ALA A 112 -21.88 8.92 -13.17
N GLN A 113 -22.15 9.45 -11.99
CA GLN A 113 -23.47 9.94 -11.61
C GLN A 113 -23.65 11.41 -12.02
N ARG A 114 -24.36 11.67 -13.12
CA ARG A 114 -24.52 13.02 -13.71
C ARG A 114 -25.06 14.08 -12.76
N SER A 115 -25.92 13.70 -11.81
CA SER A 115 -26.47 14.63 -10.80
C SER A 115 -25.38 15.23 -9.89
N ASN A 116 -24.21 14.61 -9.79
CA ASN A 116 -23.08 15.15 -9.03
C ASN A 116 -22.54 16.47 -9.61
N ALA A 117 -22.76 16.74 -10.91
CA ALA A 117 -22.33 17.98 -11.55
C ALA A 117 -23.00 19.23 -10.94
N VAL A 118 -24.20 19.11 -10.39
CA VAL A 118 -24.95 20.20 -9.75
C VAL A 118 -25.11 20.01 -8.23
N ASN A 119 -24.53 18.96 -7.66
CA ASN A 119 -24.66 18.63 -6.24
C ASN A 119 -23.63 19.41 -5.39
N PRO A 120 -24.04 20.39 -4.57
CA PRO A 120 -23.09 21.18 -3.78
C PRO A 120 -22.32 20.34 -2.75
N PHE A 121 -22.89 19.27 -2.23
CA PHE A 121 -22.23 18.37 -1.29
C PHE A 121 -21.11 17.56 -1.97
N PHE A 122 -21.29 17.18 -3.23
CA PHE A 122 -20.26 16.51 -4.02
C PHE A 122 -19.10 17.44 -4.35
N TRP A 123 -19.40 18.68 -4.72
CA TRP A 123 -18.36 19.71 -4.91
C TRP A 123 -17.63 20.05 -3.62
N ASN A 124 -18.32 20.04 -2.48
CA ASN A 124 -17.66 20.19 -1.18
C ASN A 124 -16.68 19.05 -0.91
N MET A 125 -17.10 17.79 -1.17
CA MET A 125 -16.20 16.64 -1.08
C MET A 125 -14.94 16.83 -1.96
N ILE A 126 -15.09 17.26 -3.21
CA ILE A 126 -13.93 17.52 -4.10
C ILE A 126 -13.00 18.59 -3.51
N ARG A 127 -13.55 19.68 -2.97
CA ARG A 127 -12.75 20.72 -2.29
C ARG A 127 -12.04 20.15 -1.06
N GLU A 128 -12.71 19.30 -0.30
CA GLU A 128 -12.14 18.62 0.86
C GLU A 128 -11.03 17.65 0.49
N MET A 129 -11.10 16.97 -0.67
CA MET A 129 -9.99 16.16 -1.20
C MET A 129 -8.73 16.99 -1.45
N LEU A 130 -8.88 18.23 -1.93
CA LEU A 130 -7.76 19.16 -2.11
C LEU A 130 -7.23 19.69 -0.76
N LYS A 131 -8.13 20.06 0.15
CA LYS A 131 -7.80 20.47 1.53
C LYS A 131 -7.05 19.36 2.29
N PHE A 132 -7.47 18.11 2.11
CA PHE A 132 -6.90 16.94 2.77
C PHE A 132 -5.41 16.80 2.54
N LYS A 133 -4.93 17.06 1.32
CA LYS A 133 -3.49 17.07 1.06
C LYS A 133 -2.75 18.07 1.97
N ALA A 134 -3.25 19.30 2.07
CA ALA A 134 -2.59 20.35 2.86
C ALA A 134 -2.63 20.01 4.35
N ASP A 135 -3.79 19.61 4.87
CA ASP A 135 -3.97 19.24 6.28
C ASP A 135 -3.05 18.06 6.67
N VAL A 136 -2.96 17.04 5.81
CA VAL A 136 -2.09 15.88 6.05
C VAL A 136 -0.62 16.26 6.11
N LEU A 137 -0.14 17.08 5.16
CA LEU A 137 1.26 17.51 5.16
C LEU A 137 1.59 18.37 6.39
N ALA A 138 0.69 19.25 6.80
CA ALA A 138 0.86 20.06 8.00
C ALA A 138 0.87 19.20 9.28
N PHE A 139 -0.02 18.22 9.37
CA PHE A 139 -0.07 17.29 10.51
C PHE A 139 1.21 16.46 10.63
N LEU A 140 1.68 15.88 9.53
CA LEU A 140 2.91 15.07 9.53
C LEU A 140 4.16 15.93 9.81
N ALA A 141 4.22 17.16 9.32
CA ALA A 141 5.33 18.08 9.62
C ALA A 141 5.41 18.40 11.12
N ARG A 142 4.27 18.55 11.81
CA ARG A 142 4.23 18.76 13.26
C ARG A 142 4.74 17.52 14.03
N ILE A 143 4.33 16.31 13.62
CA ILE A 143 4.87 15.05 14.16
C ILE A 143 6.40 14.99 13.99
N GLU A 144 6.89 15.27 12.78
CA GLU A 144 8.32 15.22 12.46
C GLU A 144 9.14 16.26 13.25
N SER A 145 8.53 17.39 13.62
CA SER A 145 9.15 18.40 14.48
C SER A 145 9.12 18.06 15.98
N GLY A 146 8.48 16.95 16.37
CA GLY A 146 8.34 16.55 17.77
C GLY A 146 7.37 17.43 18.56
N ASP A 147 6.31 17.95 17.93
CA ASP A 147 5.31 18.79 18.59
C ASP A 147 4.61 18.01 19.72
N PRO A 148 4.77 18.42 21.00
CA PRO A 148 4.17 17.71 22.14
C PRO A 148 2.65 17.85 22.18
N GLY A 149 2.05 18.73 21.37
CA GLY A 149 0.62 18.91 21.24
C GLY A 149 -0.07 17.90 20.32
N ILE A 150 0.65 16.91 19.77
CA ILE A 150 0.04 15.80 19.03
C ILE A 150 0.19 14.52 19.82
N ASP A 151 -0.95 13.91 20.14
CA ASP A 151 -1.01 12.59 20.74
C ASP A 151 -0.75 11.51 19.66
N GLU A 152 0.23 10.64 19.88
CA GLU A 152 0.50 9.50 18.98
C GLU A 152 -0.67 8.53 18.88
N ALA A 153 -1.55 8.50 19.91
CA ALA A 153 -2.78 7.73 19.92
C ALA A 153 -3.91 8.34 19.08
N THR A 154 -3.71 9.53 18.48
CA THR A 154 -4.69 10.19 17.61
C THR A 154 -5.16 9.23 16.52
N THR A 155 -6.47 8.95 16.51
CA THR A 155 -7.08 8.08 15.50
C THR A 155 -7.40 8.86 14.23
N LEU A 156 -7.64 8.14 13.14
CA LEU A 156 -8.14 8.75 11.91
C LEU A 156 -9.47 9.49 12.14
N ALA A 157 -10.35 8.96 12.99
CA ALA A 157 -11.60 9.64 13.37
C ALA A 157 -11.35 10.99 14.04
N ASP A 158 -10.39 11.07 14.96
CA ASP A 158 -10.04 12.30 15.69
C ASP A 158 -9.46 13.35 14.74
N PHE A 159 -8.56 12.92 13.85
CA PHE A 159 -8.00 13.78 12.80
C PHE A 159 -9.12 14.38 11.93
N LEU A 160 -10.05 13.54 11.46
CA LEU A 160 -11.12 14.00 10.58
C LEU A 160 -12.12 14.93 11.28
N THR A 161 -12.38 14.67 12.55
CA THR A 161 -13.30 15.48 13.37
C THR A 161 -12.68 16.84 13.70
N SER A 162 -11.42 16.86 14.14
CA SER A 162 -10.70 18.11 14.47
C SER A 162 -10.54 19.05 13.27
N HIS A 163 -10.44 18.51 12.05
CA HIS A 163 -10.31 19.29 10.82
C HIS A 163 -11.65 19.60 10.13
N GLY A 164 -12.78 19.18 10.72
CA GLY A 164 -14.12 19.51 10.26
C GLY A 164 -14.53 18.87 8.93
N TYR A 165 -14.04 17.66 8.62
CA TYR A 165 -14.41 16.97 7.38
C TYR A 165 -15.87 16.54 7.36
N SER A 166 -16.54 16.76 6.23
CA SER A 166 -17.94 16.41 6.00
C SER A 166 -18.17 14.90 5.96
N GLN A 167 -19.39 14.49 6.28
CA GLN A 167 -19.77 13.08 6.19
C GLN A 167 -19.64 12.54 4.76
N LYS A 168 -19.97 13.36 3.75
CA LYS A 168 -19.82 13.01 2.33
C LYS A 168 -18.37 12.68 2.00
N PHE A 169 -17.41 13.48 2.46
CA PHE A 169 -15.99 13.20 2.26
C PHE A 169 -15.55 11.90 2.93
N LYS A 170 -15.99 11.66 4.16
CA LYS A 170 -15.66 10.42 4.90
C LYS A 170 -16.21 9.20 4.17
N GLU A 171 -17.51 9.16 3.90
CA GLU A 171 -18.22 7.99 3.39
C GLU A 171 -18.03 7.74 1.90
N CYS A 172 -17.91 8.80 1.09
CA CYS A 172 -17.85 8.66 -0.36
C CYS A 172 -16.42 8.69 -0.91
N TYR A 173 -15.40 8.99 -0.09
CA TYR A 173 -14.01 9.01 -0.52
C TYR A 173 -13.08 8.30 0.44
N LEU A 174 -12.82 8.87 1.61
CA LEU A 174 -11.67 8.45 2.41
C LEU A 174 -11.85 7.04 3.00
N ILE A 175 -13.01 6.77 3.59
CA ILE A 175 -13.29 5.45 4.17
C ILE A 175 -13.26 4.36 3.10
N PRO A 176 -13.93 4.50 1.94
CA PRO A 176 -13.82 3.51 0.86
C PRO A 176 -12.39 3.28 0.36
N VAL A 177 -11.60 4.34 0.18
CA VAL A 177 -10.18 4.22 -0.22
C VAL A 177 -9.42 3.40 0.81
N CYS A 178 -9.49 3.78 2.08
CA CYS A 178 -8.80 3.08 3.15
C CYS A 178 -9.30 1.63 3.31
N ALA A 179 -10.60 1.40 3.32
CA ALA A 179 -11.17 0.06 3.45
C ALA A 179 -10.68 -0.88 2.33
N SER A 180 -10.50 -0.36 1.10
CA SER A 180 -9.96 -1.14 -0.02
C SER A 180 -8.47 -1.49 0.15
N ILE A 181 -7.68 -0.62 0.77
CA ILE A 181 -6.24 -0.84 0.99
C ILE A 181 -6.01 -1.81 2.14
N TRP A 182 -6.72 -1.63 3.26
CA TRP A 182 -6.54 -2.41 4.48
C TRP A 182 -7.50 -3.60 4.61
N SER A 183 -8.33 -3.85 3.60
CA SER A 183 -9.29 -4.97 3.54
C SER A 183 -10.11 -5.13 4.82
N CYS A 184 -10.60 -4.02 5.37
CA CYS A 184 -11.30 -3.99 6.65
C CYS A 184 -12.58 -3.16 6.60
N SER A 185 -13.40 -3.28 7.65
CA SER A 185 -14.68 -2.56 7.72
C SER A 185 -14.46 -1.04 7.87
N SER A 186 -15.46 -0.26 7.46
CA SER A 186 -15.46 1.21 7.62
C SER A 186 -15.23 1.66 9.06
N LEU A 187 -15.81 0.96 10.04
CA LEU A 187 -15.64 1.27 11.46
C LEU A 187 -14.22 0.95 11.95
N THR A 188 -13.62 -0.11 11.42
CA THR A 188 -12.24 -0.51 11.76
C THR A 188 -11.24 0.53 11.28
N VAL A 189 -11.38 1.03 10.04
CA VAL A 189 -10.48 2.04 9.46
C VAL A 189 -10.40 3.30 10.32
N LEU A 190 -11.52 3.77 10.84
CA LEU A 190 -11.59 5.01 11.60
C LEU A 190 -10.84 4.95 12.93
N GLY A 191 -10.66 3.75 13.50
CA GLY A 191 -9.89 3.52 14.72
C GLY A 191 -8.39 3.36 14.50
N PHE A 192 -7.91 3.36 13.25
CA PHE A 192 -6.47 3.26 12.98
C PHE A 192 -5.73 4.55 13.36
N SER A 193 -4.44 4.41 13.67
CA SER A 193 -3.54 5.54 13.93
C SER A 193 -3.53 6.50 12.74
N ALA A 194 -3.84 7.77 13.01
CA ALA A 194 -3.79 8.82 11.99
C ALA A 194 -2.40 8.91 11.38
N VAL A 195 -1.34 8.89 12.20
CA VAL A 195 0.06 8.96 11.73
C VAL A 195 0.35 7.86 10.71
N SER A 196 -0.08 6.62 10.99
CA SER A 196 0.16 5.48 10.09
C SER A 196 -0.56 5.64 8.74
N ILE A 197 -1.86 5.96 8.77
CA ILE A 197 -2.67 6.11 7.55
C ILE A 197 -2.20 7.30 6.71
N LEU A 198 -1.97 8.44 7.35
CA LEU A 198 -1.58 9.66 6.67
C LEU A 198 -0.18 9.56 6.07
N THR A 199 0.76 8.92 6.78
CA THR A 199 2.09 8.61 6.26
C THR A 199 2.00 7.68 5.06
N PHE A 200 1.16 6.65 5.14
CA PHE A 200 0.92 5.75 4.01
C PHE A 200 0.41 6.53 2.78
N CYS A 201 -0.61 7.38 2.97
CA CYS A 201 -1.17 8.20 1.89
C CYS A 201 -0.13 9.14 1.26
N ARG A 202 0.75 9.74 2.08
CA ARG A 202 1.86 10.58 1.59
C ARG A 202 2.85 9.76 0.76
N ASN A 203 3.33 8.64 1.29
CA ASN A 203 4.40 7.84 0.67
C ASN A 203 3.94 7.13 -0.62
N HIS A 204 2.65 6.82 -0.74
CA HIS A 204 2.06 6.17 -1.92
C HIS A 204 1.42 7.17 -2.89
N HIS A 205 1.66 8.47 -2.71
CA HIS A 205 1.12 9.52 -3.58
C HIS A 205 -0.40 9.48 -3.74
N LEU A 206 -1.12 9.09 -2.68
CA LEU A 206 -2.59 9.03 -2.67
C LEU A 206 -3.24 10.41 -2.40
N LEU A 207 -2.45 11.40 -1.97
CA LEU A 207 -2.92 12.75 -1.68
C LEU A 207 -3.05 13.65 -2.92
N GLN A 208 -2.55 13.22 -4.09
CA GLN A 208 -2.56 14.02 -5.32
C GLN A 208 -3.56 13.47 -6.34
N PHE A 209 -4.17 14.38 -7.11
CA PHE A 209 -5.07 14.02 -8.22
C PHE A 209 -4.31 13.69 -9.50
N PHE A 210 -3.22 14.38 -9.76
CA PHE A 210 -2.41 14.24 -10.97
C PHE A 210 -0.99 13.77 -10.63
N GLY A 211 -0.28 13.24 -11.63
CA GLY A 211 1.12 12.84 -11.52
C GLY A 211 1.36 11.65 -10.59
N ARG A 212 0.34 10.82 -10.32
CA ARG A 212 0.49 9.59 -9.54
C ARG A 212 1.50 8.66 -10.24
N PRO A 213 2.36 7.96 -9.48
CA PRO A 213 3.21 6.93 -10.04
C PRO A 213 2.38 5.88 -10.79
N GLN A 214 2.90 5.38 -11.91
CA GLN A 214 2.34 4.21 -12.56
C GLN A 214 2.45 3.01 -11.63
N TRP A 215 1.32 2.38 -11.31
CA TRP A 215 1.32 1.11 -10.60
C TRP A 215 1.75 -0.02 -11.52
N ILE A 216 2.44 -0.98 -10.94
CA ILE A 216 3.08 -2.11 -11.60
C ILE A 216 2.75 -3.36 -10.79
N THR A 217 2.60 -4.49 -11.47
CA THR A 217 2.48 -5.82 -10.85
C THR A 217 3.51 -6.78 -11.45
N VAL A 218 3.74 -7.90 -10.78
CA VAL A 218 4.62 -8.95 -11.28
C VAL A 218 3.90 -9.70 -12.40
N LYS A 219 4.52 -9.77 -13.58
CA LYS A 219 3.99 -10.56 -14.69
C LYS A 219 4.06 -12.04 -14.32
N GLY A 220 2.93 -12.73 -14.41
CA GLY A 220 2.81 -14.10 -13.90
C GLY A 220 2.56 -14.19 -12.39
N ARG A 221 2.08 -13.10 -11.76
CA ARG A 221 1.70 -13.04 -10.33
C ARG A 221 2.87 -13.18 -9.36
N SER A 222 2.61 -12.96 -8.08
CA SER A 222 3.64 -12.87 -7.04
C SER A 222 4.44 -14.17 -6.86
N GLU A 223 3.85 -15.34 -7.08
CA GLU A 223 4.56 -16.63 -7.06
C GLU A 223 5.75 -16.70 -8.02
N THR A 224 5.68 -15.97 -9.16
CA THR A 224 6.76 -15.97 -10.16
C THR A 224 8.04 -15.37 -9.57
N TYR A 225 7.96 -14.27 -8.81
CA TYR A 225 9.16 -13.72 -8.20
C TYR A 225 9.68 -14.64 -7.09
N VAL A 226 8.77 -15.23 -6.30
CA VAL A 226 9.12 -16.14 -5.22
C VAL A 226 9.92 -17.33 -5.74
N SER A 227 9.51 -17.91 -6.87
CA SER A 227 10.23 -19.00 -7.54
C SER A 227 11.62 -18.60 -8.08
N LYS A 228 11.82 -17.32 -8.40
CA LYS A 228 13.08 -16.78 -8.92
C LYS A 228 14.06 -16.41 -7.81
N VAL A 229 13.58 -16.15 -6.60
CA VAL A 229 14.45 -16.13 -5.43
C VAL A 229 14.92 -17.56 -5.23
N ASN A 230 16.18 -17.83 -5.58
CA ASN A 230 16.88 -19.06 -5.22
C ASN A 230 17.69 -18.76 -3.94
N PRO A 231 17.09 -18.86 -2.73
CA PRO A 231 17.73 -18.50 -1.46
C PRO A 231 18.82 -19.48 -1.01
#